data_AF-A0A3D3X5V3-F1
#
_entry.id   AF-A0A3D3X5V3-F1
#
_cell.length_a   1.000
_cell.length_b   1.000
_cell.length_c   1.000
_cell.angle_alpha   90.00
_cell.angle_beta   90.00
_cell.angle_gamma   90.00
#
_symmetry.space_group_name_H-M   'P 1'
#
loop_
_entity.id
_entity.type
_entity.pdbx_description
1 polymer ?
#
loop_
_entity_poly.entity_id
_entity_poly.type
_entity_poly.pdbx_seq_one_letter_code
_entity_poly.pdbx_strand_id
1 'polypeptide(L)'
;MPPEDPAPTEELLQIQIAIELDRGRKIAEIASEFQVPERQVRNIARSAGLLESKKSSSGRKRLSEEEKEILLGRIEAGEDPGELASGVGIKTSTLLRWCRVKEIEVPRRLEQLS
;
A
#
# COMPACT_ATOMS: atom_id res chain seq x y z
N MET A 1 -14.90 34.72 38.00
CA MET A 1 -15.04 33.40 37.34
C MET A 1 -13.65 33.01 36.88
N PRO A 2 -13.16 31.80 37.19
CA PRO A 2 -11.93 31.33 36.55
C PRO A 2 -12.20 31.17 35.05
N PRO A 3 -11.22 31.41 34.17
CA PRO A 3 -11.37 31.11 32.75
C PRO A 3 -11.56 29.60 32.62
N GLU A 4 -12.68 29.17 32.03
CA GLU A 4 -12.81 27.81 31.53
C GLU A 4 -11.74 27.65 30.45
N ASP A 5 -10.67 26.90 30.75
CA ASP A 5 -9.73 26.45 29.73
C ASP A 5 -10.55 25.87 28.58
N PRO A 6 -10.40 26.37 27.33
CA PRO A 6 -11.14 25.82 26.22
C PRO A 6 -10.77 24.34 26.16
N ALA A 7 -11.78 23.46 26.23
CA ALA A 7 -11.59 22.03 26.10
C ALA A 7 -10.59 21.79 24.96
N PRO A 8 -9.52 21.00 25.20
CA PRO A 8 -8.48 20.82 24.21
C PRO A 8 -9.17 20.45 22.91
N THR A 9 -9.00 21.31 21.90
CA THR A 9 -9.58 21.06 20.59
C THR A 9 -9.18 19.65 20.19
N GLU A 10 -10.09 18.91 19.57
CA GLU A 10 -9.90 17.51 19.17
C GLU A 10 -8.51 17.27 18.51
N GLU A 11 -8.00 18.27 17.80
CA GLU A 11 -6.65 18.33 17.24
C GLU A 11 -5.51 18.28 18.28
N LEU A 12 -5.58 19.06 19.37
CA LEU A 12 -4.60 19.03 20.47
C LEU A 12 -4.60 17.68 21.19
N LEU A 13 -5.78 17.08 21.36
CA LEU A 13 -5.90 15.74 21.93
C LEU A 13 -5.22 14.69 21.06
N GLN A 14 -5.41 14.76 19.74
CA GLN A 14 -4.75 13.87 18.78
C GLN A 14 -3.22 14.04 18.78
N ILE A 15 -2.73 15.28 18.85
CA ILE A 15 -1.28 15.57 18.97
C ILE A 15 -0.72 14.95 20.26
N GLN A 16 -1.39 15.13 21.39
CA GLN A 16 -0.94 14.59 22.67
C GLN A 16 -0.90 13.06 22.67
N ILE A 17 -1.94 12.41 22.11
CA ILE A 17 -1.98 10.95 21.95
C ILE A 17 -0.81 10.46 21.09
N ALA A 18 -0.49 11.15 19.99
CA ALA A 18 0.63 10.79 19.13
C ALA A 18 1.98 10.89 19.87
N ILE A 19 2.18 11.92 20.70
CA ILE A 19 3.39 12.09 21.51
C ILE A 19 3.53 10.95 22.54
N GLU A 20 2.47 10.57 23.25
CA GLU A 20 2.55 9.49 24.24
C GLU A 20 2.77 8.12 23.58
N LEU A 21 2.26 7.92 22.37
CA LEU A 21 2.56 6.72 21.56
C LEU A 21 4.03 6.69 21.12
N ASP A 22 4.60 7.82 20.71
CA ASP A 22 6.02 7.95 20.34
C ASP A 22 6.95 7.66 21.54
N ARG A 23 6.53 8.06 22.74
CA ARG A 23 7.20 7.72 24.01
C ARG A 23 7.12 6.23 24.38
N GLY A 24 6.38 5.42 23.62
CA GLY A 24 6.28 3.97 23.81
C GLY A 24 5.23 3.53 24.82
N ARG A 25 4.30 4.40 25.23
CA ARG A 25 3.17 3.98 26.09
C ARG A 25 2.22 3.07 25.33
N LYS A 26 1.53 2.19 26.06
CA LYS A 26 0.58 1.24 25.46
C LYS A 26 -0.73 1.92 25.10
N ILE A 27 -1.30 1.49 23.98
CA ILE A 27 -2.59 1.97 23.46
C ILE A 27 -3.71 1.94 24.52
N ALA A 28 -3.79 0.86 25.30
CA ALA A 28 -4.81 0.69 26.33
C ALA A 28 -4.66 1.69 27.50
N GLU A 29 -3.42 2.00 27.89
CA GLU A 29 -3.13 2.96 28.95
C GLU A 29 -3.51 4.37 28.50
N ILE A 30 -3.12 4.76 27.29
CA ILE A 30 -3.48 6.04 26.67
C ILE A 30 -5.00 6.15 26.49
N ALA A 31 -5.67 5.10 26.01
CA ALA A 31 -7.12 5.10 25.85
C ALA A 31 -7.86 5.34 27.16
N SER A 32 -7.42 4.71 28.24
CA SER A 32 -8.00 4.90 29.58
C SER A 32 -7.70 6.29 30.16
N GLU A 33 -6.49 6.81 29.97
CA GLU A 33 -6.05 8.11 30.50
C GLU A 33 -6.78 9.27 29.81
N PHE A 34 -6.88 9.23 28.49
CA PHE A 34 -7.52 10.27 27.68
C PHE A 34 -9.02 10.03 27.47
N GLN A 35 -9.60 8.98 28.07
CA GLN A 35 -11.01 8.59 27.93
C GLN A 35 -11.48 8.47 26.47
N VAL A 36 -10.58 8.04 25.58
CA VAL A 36 -10.85 7.83 24.16
C VAL A 36 -10.90 6.34 23.85
N PRO A 37 -11.73 5.89 22.88
CA PRO A 37 -11.72 4.52 22.44
C PRO A 37 -10.33 4.09 21.93
N GLU A 38 -9.88 2.89 22.26
CA GLU A 38 -8.60 2.34 21.73
C GLU A 38 -8.53 2.37 20.20
N ARG A 39 -9.68 2.26 19.53
CA ARG A 39 -9.79 2.39 18.07
C ARG A 39 -9.30 3.75 17.59
N GLN A 40 -9.63 4.83 18.30
CA GLN A 40 -9.21 6.19 18.00
C GLN A 40 -7.70 6.33 18.19
N VAL A 41 -7.16 5.86 19.31
CA VAL A 41 -5.71 5.83 19.58
C VAL A 41 -4.96 5.06 18.49
N ARG A 42 -5.46 3.89 18.08
CA ARG A 42 -4.88 3.08 16.99
C ARG A 42 -4.95 3.78 15.64
N ASN A 43 -6.00 4.56 15.38
CA ASN A 43 -6.09 5.37 14.16
C ASN A 43 -5.10 6.52 14.18
N ILE A 44 -4.95 7.23 15.31
CA ILE A 44 -3.96 8.30 15.49
C ILE A 44 -2.55 7.74 15.28
N ALA A 45 -2.22 6.60 15.91
CA ALA A 45 -0.95 5.91 15.71
C ALA A 45 -0.68 5.58 14.23
N ARG A 46 -1.71 5.15 13.50
CA ARG A 46 -1.60 4.85 12.05
C ARG A 46 -1.42 6.12 11.22
N SER A 47 -2.17 7.18 11.52
CA SER A 47 -2.07 8.47 10.83
C SER A 47 -0.72 9.15 11.07
N ALA A 48 -0.16 9.01 12.28
CA ALA A 48 1.14 9.51 12.67
C ALA A 48 2.32 8.62 12.19
N GLY A 49 2.04 7.50 11.50
CA GLY A 49 3.09 6.58 11.02
C GLY A 49 3.77 5.73 12.10
N LEU A 50 3.33 5.83 13.36
CA LEU A 50 3.82 5.07 14.51
C LEU A 50 3.38 3.60 14.50
N LEU A 51 2.27 3.31 13.81
CA LEU A 51 1.91 1.95 13.44
C LEU A 51 1.99 1.82 11.93
N GLU A 52 2.84 0.91 11.47
CA GLU A 52 2.77 0.47 10.09
C GLU A 52 1.34 -0.01 9.83
N SER A 53 0.63 0.77 9.04
CA SER A 53 -0.56 0.26 8.37
C SER A 53 -0.07 -1.01 7.69
N LYS A 54 -0.59 -2.17 8.13
CA LYS A 54 -0.69 -3.33 7.26
C LYS A 54 -1.49 -2.84 6.07
N LYS A 55 -0.82 -2.22 5.10
CA LYS A 55 -1.29 -2.07 3.75
C LYS A 55 -1.49 -3.52 3.36
N SER A 56 -2.72 -4.01 3.54
CA SER A 56 -3.17 -5.18 2.85
C SER A 56 -3.03 -4.82 1.39
N SER A 57 -1.87 -5.13 0.81
CA SER A 57 -1.60 -5.09 -0.61
C SER A 57 -2.39 -6.23 -1.25
N SER A 58 -3.71 -6.20 -1.08
CA SER A 58 -4.67 -7.02 -1.82
C SER A 58 -5.45 -6.18 -2.82
N GLY A 59 -5.15 -4.88 -2.92
CA GLY A 59 -5.44 -4.12 -4.13
C GLY A 59 -4.51 -4.62 -5.22
N ARG A 60 -5.01 -5.46 -6.14
CA ARG A 60 -4.36 -5.72 -7.43
C ARG A 60 -3.85 -4.38 -7.94
N LYS A 61 -2.53 -4.19 -8.01
CA LYS A 61 -1.92 -2.99 -8.59
C LYS A 61 -2.47 -2.88 -10.01
N ARG A 62 -3.40 -1.95 -10.23
CA ARG A 62 -3.97 -1.70 -11.55
C ARG A 62 -2.88 -0.94 -12.30
N LEU A 63 -2.10 -1.67 -13.09
CA LEU A 63 -1.14 -1.06 -14.00
C LEU A 63 -1.90 -0.06 -14.88
N SER A 64 -1.35 1.13 -15.04
CA SER A 64 -1.86 2.11 -16.00
C SER A 64 -1.72 1.58 -17.43
N GLU A 65 -2.46 2.15 -18.38
CA GLU A 65 -2.32 1.76 -19.78
C GLU A 65 -0.89 2.05 -20.30
N GLU A 66 -0.26 3.12 -19.81
CA GLU A 66 1.13 3.47 -20.10
C GLU A 66 2.11 2.38 -19.61
N GLU A 67 1.98 1.93 -18.36
CA GLU A 67 2.81 0.85 -17.81
C GLU A 67 2.63 -0.44 -18.61
N LYS A 68 1.41 -0.71 -19.07
CA LYS A 68 1.10 -1.86 -19.91
C LYS A 68 1.75 -1.74 -21.30
N GLU A 69 1.72 -0.59 -21.95
CA GLU A 69 2.38 -0.39 -23.24
C GLU A 69 3.90 -0.50 -23.14
N ILE A 70 4.51 0.02 -22.06
CA ILE A 70 5.94 -0.15 -21.80
C ILE A 70 6.30 -1.64 -21.69
N LEU A 71 5.51 -2.42 -20.94
CA LEU A 71 5.74 -3.86 -20.81
C LEU A 71 5.61 -4.60 -22.14
N LEU A 72 4.60 -4.24 -22.94
CA LEU A 72 4.37 -4.83 -24.24
C LEU A 72 5.50 -4.52 -25.24
N GLY A 73 6.00 -3.28 -25.27
CA GLY A 73 7.13 -2.90 -26.10
C GLY A 73 8.44 -3.61 -25.72
N ARG A 74 8.63 -3.92 -24.44
CA ARG A 74 9.78 -4.73 -23.98
C ARG A 74 9.71 -6.17 -24.47
N ILE A 75 8.51 -6.77 -24.47
CA ILE A 75 8.30 -8.12 -25.02
C ILE A 75 8.55 -8.13 -26.53
N GLU A 76 8.09 -7.10 -27.24
CA GLU A 76 8.35 -6.92 -28.67
C GLU A 76 9.85 -6.75 -28.95
N ALA A 77 10.59 -6.10 -28.05
CA ALA A 77 12.06 -6.04 -28.10
C ALA A 77 12.75 -7.38 -27.79
N GLY A 78 12.00 -8.45 -27.49
CA GLY A 78 12.51 -9.79 -27.25
C GLY A 78 12.74 -10.15 -25.78
N GLU A 79 12.33 -9.30 -24.83
CA GLU A 79 12.45 -9.61 -23.41
C GLU A 79 11.47 -10.72 -22.98
N ASP A 80 11.87 -11.45 -21.93
CA ASP A 80 11.06 -12.56 -21.44
C ASP A 80 9.81 -12.08 -20.67
N PRO A 81 8.61 -12.51 -21.07
CA PRO A 81 7.38 -12.16 -20.38
C PRO A 81 7.30 -12.69 -18.94
N GLY A 82 7.99 -13.79 -18.60
CA GLY A 82 8.03 -14.34 -17.25
C GLY A 82 8.83 -13.48 -16.27
N GLU A 83 10.03 -13.08 -16.67
CA GLU A 83 10.90 -12.18 -15.92
C GLU A 83 10.28 -10.79 -15.78
N LEU A 84 9.71 -10.24 -16.85
CA LEU A 84 8.98 -8.97 -16.82
C LEU A 84 7.81 -9.02 -15.85
N ALA A 85 6.97 -10.05 -15.94
CA ALA A 85 5.81 -10.19 -15.07
C ALA A 85 6.20 -10.32 -13.59
N SER A 86 7.26 -11.07 -13.31
CA SER A 86 7.81 -11.21 -11.96
C SER A 86 8.35 -9.87 -11.43
N GLY A 87 9.05 -9.09 -12.27
CA GLY A 87 9.59 -7.78 -11.93
C GLY A 87 8.53 -6.74 -11.57
N VAL A 88 7.36 -6.77 -12.21
CA VAL A 88 6.25 -5.85 -11.90
C VAL A 88 5.20 -6.42 -10.93
N GLY A 89 5.36 -7.68 -10.51
CA GLY A 89 4.46 -8.34 -9.57
C GLY A 89 3.10 -8.72 -10.17
N ILE A 90 3.05 -9.07 -11.46
CA ILE A 90 1.86 -9.61 -12.12
C ILE A 90 2.06 -11.06 -12.55
N LYS A 91 0.98 -11.76 -12.83
CA LYS A 91 1.07 -13.11 -13.41
C LYS A 91 1.50 -13.02 -14.87
N THR A 92 2.41 -13.90 -15.29
CA THR A 92 2.83 -14.05 -16.69
C THR A 92 1.65 -14.27 -17.62
N SER A 93 0.61 -15.01 -17.18
CA SER A 93 -0.61 -15.21 -17.96
C SER A 93 -1.39 -13.93 -18.25
N THR A 94 -1.32 -12.92 -17.38
CA THR A 94 -1.90 -11.59 -17.62
C THR A 94 -1.18 -10.88 -18.75
N LEU A 95 0.16 -10.94 -18.74
CA LEU A 95 1.02 -10.31 -19.73
C LEU A 95 0.84 -10.98 -21.11
N LEU A 96 0.83 -12.32 -21.17
CA LEU A 96 0.55 -13.09 -22.39
C LEU A 96 -0.85 -12.79 -22.97
N ARG A 97 -1.85 -12.59 -22.10
CA ARG A 97 -3.18 -12.18 -22.54
C ARG A 97 -3.15 -10.80 -23.20
N TRP A 98 -2.36 -9.86 -22.68
CA TRP A 98 -2.20 -8.54 -23.28
C TRP A 98 -1.50 -8.61 -24.63
N CYS A 99 -0.43 -9.41 -24.75
CA CYS A 99 0.24 -9.64 -26.03
C CYS A 99 -0.74 -10.20 -27.08
N ARG A 100 -1.57 -11.18 -26.69
CA ARG A 100 -2.58 -11.75 -27.58
C ARG A 100 -3.62 -10.72 -28.04
N VAL A 101 -4.04 -9.81 -27.16
CA VAL A 101 -5.02 -8.76 -27.49
C VAL A 101 -4.41 -7.70 -28.41
N LYS A 102 -3.11 -7.41 -28.27
CA LYS A 102 -2.37 -6.43 -29.07
C LYS A 102 -1.64 -7.06 -30.25
N GLU A 103 -1.89 -8.35 -30.53
CA GLU A 103 -1.26 -9.14 -31.60
C GLU A 103 0.28 -9.09 -31.62
N ILE A 104 0.89 -8.94 -30.43
CA ILE A 104 2.34 -8.90 -30.28
C ILE A 104 2.90 -10.32 -30.31
N GLU A 105 3.89 -10.53 -31.17
CA GLU A 105 4.58 -11.81 -31.30
C GLU A 105 5.46 -12.03 -30.07
N VAL A 106 4.98 -12.88 -29.16
CA VAL A 106 5.74 -13.24 -27.96
C VAL A 106 6.85 -14.20 -28.39
N PRO A 107 8.12 -13.91 -28.05
CA PRO A 107 9.21 -14.85 -28.27
C PRO A 107 8.86 -16.17 -27.56
N ARG A 108 8.61 -17.24 -28.32
CA ARG A 108 8.41 -18.56 -27.73
C ARG A 108 9.77 -19.05 -27.23
N ARG A 109 9.92 -19.20 -25.91
CA ARG A 109 11.08 -19.93 -25.37
C ARG A 109 11.05 -21.36 -25.93
N LEU A 110 12.19 -21.77 -26.48
CA LEU A 110 12.41 -23.09 -27.09
C LEU A 110 12.16 -24.27 -26.12
N GLU A 111 12.10 -24.01 -24.82
CA GLU A 111 11.91 -25.00 -23.74
C GLU A 111 10.48 -25.58 -23.63
N GLN A 112 9.52 -25.08 -24.41
CA GLN A 112 8.14 -25.63 -24.45
C GLN A 112 7.92 -26.68 -25.56
N LEU A 113 8.97 -27.07 -26.27
CA LEU A 113 8.97 -28.22 -27.19
C LEU A 113 9.57 -29.44 -26.48
N SER A 114 8.79 -30.09 -25.61
CA SER A 114 9.15 -31.38 -25.00
C SER A 114 7.91 -32.22 -24.77
#